data_AF-A0AAU6BT15-F1
#
_entry.id   AF-A0AAU6BT15-F1
#
_cell.length_a   1.000
_cell.length_b   1.000
_cell.length_c   1.000
_cell.angle_alpha   90.00
_cell.angle_beta   90.00
_cell.angle_gamma   90.00
#
_symmetry.space_group_name_H-M   'P 1'
#
loop_
_entity.id
_entity.type
_entity.pdbx_description
1 polymer ?
#
loop_
_entity_poly.entity_id
_entity_poly.type
_entity_poly.pdbx_seq_one_letter_code
_entity_poly.pdbx_strand_id
1 'polypeptide(L)'
;MAGAWERARILITVKTYPELSTKYRETSCVAGIRLDRGTPEHVRLFPVPFRLLSQESQFTKYTIIEVDVRRHHQDRRPESLRPNPDTLKVIDRIGTSDGWRERYSILRPLIAPSLCAIKRDQEKHGTSLGLFRPAAHTVDFRLEPAEPWPVSKAALADQMDLLDQDLRQLEWVPLEFRYRLRCDDSDCTGHDMALRDWEAGESYRKYLRQYGQQGVEEQLRERWFTRMFAPDHVVHCFVGNLAKRPRTFMLLGLFYPRHGVVENYQEELFSL
;
A
#
# COMPACT_ATOMS: atom_id res chain seq x y z
N MET A 1 -12.94 23.28 -13.76
CA MET A 1 -13.23 22.30 -14.83
C MET A 1 -12.46 21.02 -14.52
N ALA A 2 -13.07 19.84 -14.65
CA ALA A 2 -12.31 18.59 -14.51
C ALA A 2 -11.32 18.49 -15.68
N GLY A 3 -10.06 18.18 -15.39
CA GLY A 3 -9.04 18.01 -16.44
C GLY A 3 -9.41 16.89 -17.41
N ALA A 4 -8.80 16.92 -18.60
CA ALA A 4 -8.93 15.88 -19.60
C ALA A 4 -8.50 14.52 -19.04
N TRP A 5 -9.11 13.46 -19.56
CA TRP A 5 -8.64 12.09 -19.33
C TRP A 5 -7.32 11.89 -20.04
N GLU A 6 -6.39 11.24 -19.35
CA GLU A 6 -5.07 10.91 -19.85
C GLU A 6 -4.85 9.41 -19.61
N ARG A 7 -4.37 8.70 -20.63
CA ARG A 7 -4.00 7.30 -20.51
C ARG A 7 -2.75 7.18 -19.62
N ALA A 8 -2.80 6.31 -18.61
CA ALA A 8 -1.67 6.07 -17.71
C ALA A 8 -1.32 4.59 -17.58
N ARG A 9 -0.03 4.26 -17.62
CA ARG A 9 0.51 2.96 -17.20
C ARG A 9 1.04 3.02 -15.77
N ILE A 10 0.49 2.18 -14.90
CA ILE A 10 0.73 2.24 -13.46
C ILE A 10 1.06 0.85 -12.93
N LEU A 11 2.23 0.70 -12.29
CA LEU A 11 2.58 -0.45 -11.47
C LEU A 11 1.91 -0.31 -10.10
N ILE A 12 0.97 -1.20 -9.78
CA ILE A 12 0.30 -1.20 -8.48
C ILE A 12 1.25 -1.70 -7.40
N THR A 13 1.51 -0.91 -6.36
CA THR A 13 2.40 -1.31 -5.25
C THR A 13 1.66 -1.46 -3.93
N VAL A 14 0.52 -0.79 -3.79
CA VAL A 14 -0.26 -0.72 -2.55
C VAL A 14 -1.73 -0.92 -2.86
N LYS A 15 -2.38 -1.72 -2.01
CA LYS A 15 -3.84 -1.81 -1.91
C LYS A 15 -4.22 -1.73 -0.45
N THR A 16 -4.96 -0.69 -0.06
CA THR A 16 -5.43 -0.59 1.32
C THR A 16 -6.62 -1.50 1.56
N TYR A 17 -6.82 -1.92 2.81
CA TYR A 17 -8.07 -2.56 3.18
C TYR A 17 -9.25 -1.61 2.87
N PRO A 18 -10.34 -2.08 2.22
CA PRO A 18 -11.45 -1.22 1.83
C PRO A 18 -12.06 -0.48 3.01
N GLU A 19 -12.42 0.77 2.76
CA GLU A 19 -13.34 1.52 3.61
C GLU A 19 -14.72 1.53 2.98
N LEU A 20 -15.75 1.31 3.82
CA LEU A 20 -17.14 1.44 3.43
C LEU A 20 -17.50 2.92 3.30
N SER A 21 -18.11 3.27 2.17
CA SER A 21 -18.51 4.60 1.78
C SER A 21 -19.97 4.59 1.33
N THR A 22 -20.78 5.48 1.89
CA THR A 22 -22.17 5.66 1.43
C THR A 22 -22.28 6.11 -0.03
N LYS A 23 -21.26 6.82 -0.54
CA LYS A 23 -21.25 7.36 -1.91
C LYS A 23 -20.73 6.37 -2.95
N TYR A 24 -19.76 5.55 -2.58
CA TYR A 24 -19.01 4.70 -3.51
C TYR A 24 -19.04 3.22 -3.12
N ARG A 25 -19.94 2.82 -2.22
CA ARG A 25 -20.08 1.45 -1.67
C ARG A 25 -18.83 1.00 -0.92
N GLU A 26 -17.93 0.28 -1.57
CA GLU A 26 -16.60 -0.08 -1.04
C GLU A 26 -15.50 0.64 -1.82
N THR A 27 -14.62 1.34 -1.11
CA THR A 27 -13.50 2.03 -1.75
C THR A 27 -12.19 1.66 -1.13
N SER A 28 -11.24 1.28 -1.97
CA SER A 28 -9.84 1.15 -1.59
C SER A 28 -9.07 2.36 -2.09
N CYS A 29 -8.13 2.82 -1.28
CA CYS A 29 -7.04 3.64 -1.79
C CYS A 29 -6.03 2.69 -2.44
N VAL A 30 -5.72 2.94 -3.71
CA VAL A 30 -4.69 2.20 -4.43
C VAL A 30 -3.56 3.17 -4.69
N ALA A 31 -2.34 2.76 -4.40
CA ALA A 31 -1.15 3.52 -4.76
C ALA A 31 -0.26 2.67 -5.67
N GLY A 32 0.43 3.37 -6.56
CA GLY A 32 1.28 2.75 -7.55
C GLY A 32 2.35 3.70 -8.05
N ILE A 33 3.08 3.24 -9.04
CA ILE A 33 4.15 3.97 -9.71
C ILE A 33 3.77 4.16 -11.17
N ARG A 34 3.70 5.41 -11.62
CA ARG A 34 3.47 5.74 -13.02
C ARG A 34 4.75 5.52 -13.83
N LEU A 35 4.63 4.83 -14.97
CA LEU A 35 5.78 4.32 -15.74
C LEU A 35 5.95 4.95 -17.13
N ASP A 36 5.00 5.76 -17.57
CA ASP A 36 4.91 6.24 -18.97
C ASP A 36 5.35 7.70 -19.17
N ARG A 37 6.00 8.30 -18.17
CA ARG A 37 6.50 9.69 -18.20
C ARG A 37 8.02 9.82 -18.14
N GLY A 38 8.74 8.73 -18.40
CA GLY A 38 10.20 8.68 -18.31
C GLY A 38 10.70 8.43 -16.90
N THR A 39 10.37 9.30 -15.94
CA THR A 39 10.72 9.09 -14.53
C THR A 39 9.59 8.38 -13.77
N PRO A 40 9.90 7.34 -12.96
CA PRO A 40 8.91 6.75 -12.06
C PRO A 40 8.35 7.79 -11.09
N GLU A 41 7.03 7.86 -10.96
CA GLU A 41 6.35 8.81 -10.07
C GLU A 41 5.31 8.09 -9.20
N HIS A 42 5.22 8.46 -7.92
CA HIS A 42 4.11 8.01 -7.09
C HIS A 42 2.78 8.50 -7.64
N VAL A 43 1.78 7.61 -7.68
CA VAL A 43 0.40 7.95 -8.00
C VAL A 43 -0.56 7.34 -6.98
N ARG A 44 -1.60 8.09 -6.65
CA ARG A 44 -2.73 7.64 -5.83
C ARG A 44 -3.96 7.55 -6.70
N LEU A 45 -4.53 6.37 -6.83
CA LEU A 45 -5.82 6.16 -7.48
C LEU A 45 -6.93 6.16 -6.42
N PHE A 46 -7.86 7.10 -6.54
CA PHE A 46 -9.00 7.18 -5.64
C PHE A 46 -10.25 7.78 -6.32
N PRO A 47 -11.46 7.26 -6.03
CA PRO A 47 -11.72 5.96 -5.41
C PRO A 47 -11.46 4.81 -6.39
N VAL A 48 -10.97 3.66 -5.90
CA VAL A 48 -10.96 2.41 -6.67
C VAL A 48 -11.96 1.45 -6.05
N PRO A 49 -13.06 1.09 -6.77
CA PRO A 49 -14.03 0.13 -6.28
C PRO A 49 -13.53 -1.30 -6.54
N PHE A 50 -12.36 -1.65 -5.99
CA PHE A 50 -11.58 -2.85 -6.35
C PHE A 50 -12.41 -4.14 -6.32
N ARG A 51 -13.26 -4.31 -5.29
CA ARG A 51 -14.08 -5.52 -5.13
C ARG A 51 -15.27 -5.56 -6.09
N LEU A 52 -15.68 -4.41 -6.63
CA LEU A 52 -16.76 -4.31 -7.63
C LEU A 52 -16.23 -4.40 -9.08
N LEU A 53 -14.91 -4.45 -9.28
CA LEU A 53 -14.33 -4.64 -10.61
C LEU A 53 -14.66 -6.04 -11.12
N SER A 54 -14.83 -6.17 -12.44
CA SER A 54 -14.94 -7.48 -13.10
C SER A 54 -13.72 -8.35 -12.79
N GLN A 55 -13.88 -9.67 -12.84
CA GLN A 55 -12.81 -10.60 -12.48
C GLN A 55 -11.51 -10.35 -13.27
N GLU A 56 -11.62 -10.01 -14.55
CA GLU A 56 -10.48 -9.68 -15.44
C GLU A 56 -9.80 -8.35 -15.08
N SER A 57 -10.54 -7.44 -14.42
CA SER A 57 -10.05 -6.13 -13.98
C SER A 57 -9.54 -6.12 -12.54
N GLN A 58 -9.68 -7.23 -11.81
CA GLN A 58 -9.08 -7.38 -10.49
C GLN A 58 -7.58 -7.66 -10.61
N PHE A 59 -6.79 -6.95 -9.82
CA PHE A 59 -5.33 -7.01 -9.85
C PHE A 59 -4.70 -7.31 -8.49
N THR A 60 -3.50 -7.87 -8.51
CA THR A 60 -2.65 -8.06 -7.33
C THR A 60 -1.63 -6.93 -7.21
N LYS A 61 -0.87 -6.87 -6.10
CA LYS A 61 0.32 -6.02 -6.08
C LYS A 61 1.29 -6.47 -7.18
N TYR A 62 2.04 -5.49 -7.68
CA TYR A 62 3.02 -5.58 -8.76
C TYR A 62 2.44 -5.94 -10.13
N THR A 63 1.13 -5.78 -10.31
CA THR A 63 0.48 -5.77 -11.62
C THR A 63 0.64 -4.40 -12.27
N ILE A 64 0.96 -4.37 -13.56
CA ILE A 64 0.92 -3.17 -14.37
C ILE A 64 -0.48 -3.06 -14.98
N ILE A 65 -1.15 -1.95 -14.69
CA ILE A 65 -2.43 -1.61 -15.29
C ILE A 65 -2.26 -0.47 -16.28
N GLU A 66 -3.13 -0.45 -17.28
CA GLU A 66 -3.35 0.70 -18.14
C GLU A 66 -4.77 1.22 -17.92
N VAL A 67 -4.92 2.51 -17.64
CA VAL A 67 -6.22 3.10 -17.27
C VAL A 67 -6.24 4.60 -17.60
N ASP A 68 -7.40 5.12 -18.00
CA ASP A 68 -7.56 6.57 -18.14
C ASP A 68 -7.70 7.21 -16.75
N VAL A 69 -6.92 8.26 -16.52
CA VAL A 69 -6.87 8.99 -15.26
C VAL A 69 -7.05 10.48 -15.50
N ARG A 70 -7.52 11.19 -14.47
CA ARG A 70 -7.53 12.66 -14.45
C ARG A 70 -7.26 13.16 -13.05
N ARG A 71 -6.87 14.43 -12.93
CA ARG A 71 -6.64 15.07 -11.62
C ARG A 71 -7.89 14.98 -10.72
N HIS A 72 -7.70 14.56 -9.47
CA HIS A 72 -8.79 14.50 -8.51
C HIS A 72 -9.09 15.89 -7.90
N HIS A 73 -10.08 16.60 -8.44
CA HIS A 73 -10.39 18.00 -8.06
C HIS A 73 -10.66 18.27 -6.57
N GLN A 74 -11.10 17.27 -5.79
CA GLN A 74 -11.35 17.40 -4.34
C GLN A 74 -10.15 16.97 -3.48
N ASP A 75 -9.07 16.51 -4.09
CA ASP A 75 -7.88 16.04 -3.39
C ASP A 75 -6.66 16.87 -3.80
N ARG A 76 -6.13 17.62 -2.83
CA ARG A 76 -5.04 18.57 -3.07
C ARG A 76 -3.68 17.91 -3.24
N ARG A 77 -3.52 16.65 -2.83
CA ARG A 77 -2.25 15.90 -2.89
C ARG A 77 -1.82 15.73 -4.34
N PRO A 78 -0.62 16.15 -4.77
CA PRO A 78 -0.25 16.26 -6.18
C PRO A 78 -0.39 14.95 -6.97
N GLU A 79 -0.12 13.82 -6.33
CA GLU A 79 -0.19 12.48 -6.92
C GLU A 79 -1.61 11.90 -7.06
N SER A 80 -2.65 12.59 -6.57
CA SER A 80 -4.02 12.07 -6.55
C SER A 80 -4.71 12.15 -7.91
N LEU A 81 -5.09 10.98 -8.40
CA LEU A 81 -5.74 10.77 -9.68
C LEU A 81 -7.06 10.02 -9.47
N ARG A 82 -8.07 10.41 -10.24
CA ARG A 82 -9.33 9.66 -10.35
C ARG A 82 -9.22 8.75 -11.57
N PRO A 83 -9.26 7.42 -11.39
CA PRO A 83 -9.29 6.49 -12.52
C PRO A 83 -10.70 6.44 -13.14
N ASN A 84 -10.76 6.05 -14.42
CA ASN A 84 -11.97 5.57 -15.08
C ASN A 84 -11.99 4.03 -15.04
N PRO A 85 -12.80 3.41 -14.15
CA PRO A 85 -12.84 1.95 -14.01
C PRO A 85 -13.13 1.20 -15.31
N ASP A 86 -13.95 1.79 -16.20
CA ASP A 86 -14.39 1.16 -17.46
C ASP A 86 -13.24 1.01 -18.48
N THR A 87 -12.13 1.70 -18.26
CA THR A 87 -10.96 1.70 -19.16
C THR A 87 -9.80 0.89 -18.60
N LEU A 88 -9.94 0.37 -17.38
CA LEU A 88 -8.89 -0.34 -16.67
C LEU A 88 -8.60 -1.68 -17.36
N LYS A 89 -7.33 -1.89 -17.71
CA LYS A 89 -6.83 -3.16 -18.25
C LYS A 89 -5.62 -3.60 -17.48
N VAL A 90 -5.58 -4.87 -17.09
CA VAL A 90 -4.35 -5.52 -16.63
C VAL A 90 -3.52 -5.88 -17.85
N ILE A 91 -2.32 -5.31 -17.97
CA ILE A 91 -1.47 -5.50 -19.16
C ILE A 91 -0.25 -6.38 -18.89
N ASP A 92 0.25 -6.40 -17.65
CA ASP A 92 1.40 -7.21 -17.28
C ASP A 92 1.47 -7.41 -15.75
N ARG A 93 2.40 -8.26 -15.28
CA ARG A 93 2.70 -8.44 -13.86
C ARG A 93 4.17 -8.72 -13.65
N ILE A 94 4.79 -7.90 -12.81
CA ILE A 94 6.17 -8.08 -12.39
C ILE A 94 6.25 -9.19 -11.34
N GLY A 95 6.93 -10.27 -11.70
CA GLY A 95 7.11 -11.47 -10.89
C GLY A 95 8.02 -11.26 -9.67
N THR A 96 8.36 -12.36 -9.01
CA THR A 96 9.29 -12.39 -7.86
C THR A 96 10.66 -12.98 -8.19
N SER A 97 10.94 -13.17 -9.48
CA SER A 97 12.21 -13.74 -9.97
C SER A 97 13.41 -12.93 -9.49
N ASP A 98 14.54 -13.62 -9.34
CA ASP A 98 15.84 -13.05 -8.95
C ASP A 98 15.75 -12.17 -7.69
N GLY A 99 14.98 -12.60 -6.69
CA GLY A 99 14.86 -11.89 -5.42
C GLY A 99 14.19 -10.51 -5.52
N TRP A 100 13.33 -10.32 -6.53
CA TRP A 100 12.60 -9.07 -6.84
C TRP A 100 13.44 -7.99 -7.54
N ARG A 101 14.46 -8.39 -8.30
CA ARG A 101 15.36 -7.49 -9.04
C ARG A 101 14.63 -6.47 -9.91
N GLU A 102 13.68 -6.91 -10.72
CA GLU A 102 12.93 -6.01 -11.61
C GLU A 102 12.09 -4.99 -10.83
N ARG A 103 11.39 -5.43 -9.77
CA ARG A 103 10.63 -4.53 -8.88
C ARG A 103 11.55 -3.51 -8.24
N TYR A 104 12.73 -3.94 -7.78
CA TYR A 104 13.71 -3.06 -7.16
C TYR A 104 14.23 -2.01 -8.14
N SER A 105 14.53 -2.39 -9.39
CA SER A 105 15.02 -1.46 -10.42
C SER A 105 14.07 -0.28 -10.64
N ILE A 106 12.76 -0.52 -10.65
CA ILE A 106 11.71 0.49 -10.83
C ILE A 106 11.53 1.35 -9.57
N LEU A 107 11.60 0.73 -8.39
CA LEU A 107 11.30 1.39 -7.12
C LEU A 107 12.49 2.13 -6.52
N ARG A 108 13.72 1.74 -6.85
CA ARG A 108 14.96 2.30 -6.30
C ARG A 108 15.04 3.83 -6.42
N PRO A 109 14.69 4.46 -7.56
CA PRO A 109 14.72 5.92 -7.68
C PRO A 109 13.75 6.66 -6.75
N LEU A 110 12.74 5.96 -6.22
CA LEU A 110 11.71 6.51 -5.34
C LEU A 110 12.00 6.30 -3.85
N ILE A 111 13.09 5.59 -3.51
CA ILE A 111 13.48 5.37 -2.12
C ILE A 111 13.97 6.69 -1.54
N ALA A 112 13.16 7.30 -0.69
CA ALA A 112 13.52 8.47 0.07
C ALA A 112 14.52 8.10 1.20
N PRO A 113 15.35 9.06 1.65
CA PRO A 113 16.33 8.81 2.72
C PRO A 113 15.70 8.34 4.04
N SER A 114 14.50 8.84 4.37
CA SER A 114 13.82 8.53 5.63
C SER A 114 12.33 8.89 5.57
N LEU A 115 11.55 8.40 6.53
CA LEU A 115 10.19 8.92 6.75
C LEU A 115 10.20 10.39 7.18
N CYS A 116 11.23 10.83 7.91
CA CYS A 116 11.39 12.24 8.27
C CYS A 116 11.56 13.13 7.02
N ALA A 117 12.33 12.67 6.03
CA ALA A 117 12.46 13.35 4.74
C ALA A 117 11.13 13.42 4.00
N ILE A 118 10.37 12.31 3.94
CA ILE A 118 9.02 12.28 3.35
C ILE A 118 8.08 13.28 4.03
N LYS A 119 8.14 13.41 5.36
CA LYS A 119 7.34 14.39 6.11
C LYS A 119 7.73 15.83 5.78
N ARG A 120 9.02 16.13 5.65
CA ARG A 120 9.51 17.45 5.22
C ARG A 120 9.05 17.79 3.79
N ASP A 121 9.09 16.82 2.88
CA ASP A 121 8.57 16.97 1.51
C ASP A 121 7.06 17.21 1.52
N GLN A 122 6.31 16.54 2.39
CA GLN A 122 4.87 16.78 2.56
C GLN A 122 4.60 18.22 3.00
N GLU A 123 5.37 18.76 3.94
CA GLU A 123 5.21 20.14 4.42
C GLU A 123 5.51 21.17 3.32
N LYS A 124 6.50 20.91 2.49
CA LYS A 124 6.95 21.83 1.43
C LYS A 124 6.13 21.73 0.14
N HIS A 125 5.76 20.52 -0.26
CA HIS A 125 5.21 20.21 -1.57
C HIS A 125 3.81 19.60 -1.53
N GLY A 126 3.31 19.25 -0.35
CA GLY A 126 1.99 18.64 -0.18
C GLY A 126 1.91 17.17 -0.63
N THR A 127 3.04 16.52 -0.90
CA THR A 127 3.13 15.10 -1.25
C THR A 127 2.59 14.22 -0.12
N SER A 128 2.16 13.02 -0.45
CA SER A 128 1.39 12.17 0.46
C SER A 128 1.74 10.70 0.44
N LEU A 129 2.62 10.30 -0.46
CA LEU A 129 3.12 8.95 -0.63
C LEU A 129 4.64 8.98 -0.54
N GLY A 130 5.21 7.86 -0.12
CA GLY A 130 6.65 7.66 -0.19
C GLY A 130 7.03 6.21 0.03
N LEU A 131 8.29 5.93 -0.27
CA LEU A 131 8.96 4.66 -0.02
C LEU A 131 10.26 4.98 0.72
N PHE A 132 10.53 4.31 1.84
CA PHE A 132 11.78 4.52 2.57
C PHE A 132 12.27 3.21 3.21
N ARG A 133 13.55 3.16 3.56
CA ARG A 133 14.15 2.08 4.34
C ARG A 133 14.25 2.51 5.81
N PRO A 134 13.70 1.75 6.78
CA PRO A 134 13.93 2.01 8.19
C PRO A 134 15.38 1.68 8.57
N ALA A 135 15.86 2.28 9.67
CA ALA A 135 17.17 1.98 10.24
C ALA A 135 17.27 0.49 10.62
N ALA A 136 18.42 -0.12 10.34
CA ALA A 136 18.64 -1.54 10.58
C ALA A 136 18.41 -1.91 12.06
N HIS A 137 17.79 -3.07 12.29
CA HIS A 137 17.52 -3.60 13.64
C HIS A 137 16.67 -2.71 14.56
N THR A 138 15.96 -1.71 14.02
CA THR A 138 15.09 -0.82 14.82
C THR A 138 13.60 -1.16 14.77
N VAL A 139 13.22 -2.16 13.97
CA VAL A 139 11.83 -2.49 13.71
C VAL A 139 11.31 -3.49 14.74
N ASP A 140 10.24 -3.09 15.43
CA ASP A 140 9.45 -3.92 16.33
C ASP A 140 8.03 -4.07 15.79
N PHE A 141 7.40 -5.22 16.04
CA PHE A 141 6.10 -5.58 15.52
C PHE A 141 5.17 -6.10 16.61
N ARG A 142 3.94 -5.58 16.60
CA ARG A 142 2.87 -6.03 17.50
C ARG A 142 1.52 -6.04 16.79
N LEU A 143 0.67 -6.95 17.28
CA LEU A 143 -0.75 -6.97 16.99
C LEU A 143 -1.45 -6.27 18.15
N GLU A 144 -2.31 -5.31 17.84
CA GLU A 144 -3.17 -4.64 18.83
C GLU A 144 -4.64 -4.90 18.48
N PRO A 145 -5.56 -4.91 19.45
CA PRO A 145 -6.99 -4.92 19.17
C PRO A 145 -7.38 -3.73 18.29
N ALA A 146 -8.06 -4.00 17.18
CA ALA A 146 -8.62 -2.95 16.35
C ALA A 146 -9.93 -2.41 16.95
N GLU A 147 -10.22 -1.13 16.73
CA GLU A 147 -11.53 -0.60 17.07
C GLU A 147 -12.63 -1.28 16.20
N PRO A 148 -13.72 -1.74 16.83
CA PRO A 148 -14.89 -2.22 16.09
C PRO A 148 -15.43 -1.17 15.13
N TRP A 149 -16.02 -1.62 14.03
CA TRP A 149 -16.76 -0.71 13.18
C TRP A 149 -17.92 -0.07 13.96
N PRO A 150 -18.16 1.24 13.79
CA PRO A 150 -19.38 1.87 14.27
C PRO A 150 -20.60 1.14 13.71
N VAL A 151 -21.70 1.10 14.48
CA VAL A 151 -22.95 0.41 14.09
C VAL A 151 -23.44 0.84 12.70
N SER A 152 -23.31 2.12 12.36
CA SER A 152 -23.67 2.64 11.04
C SER A 152 -22.86 2.06 9.89
N LYS A 153 -21.60 1.69 10.14
CA LYS A 153 -20.71 1.08 9.15
C LYS A 153 -20.97 -0.42 9.03
N ALA A 154 -21.26 -1.10 10.15
CA ALA A 154 -21.70 -2.50 10.14
C ALA A 154 -23.01 -2.66 9.37
N ALA A 155 -24.00 -1.82 9.65
CA ALA A 155 -25.30 -1.83 8.95
C ALA A 155 -25.15 -1.55 7.44
N LEU A 156 -24.20 -0.68 7.05
CA LEU A 156 -23.90 -0.43 5.64
C LEU A 156 -23.29 -1.66 4.96
N ALA A 157 -22.45 -2.42 5.67
CA ALA A 157 -21.90 -3.68 5.17
C ALA A 157 -23.01 -4.73 4.95
N ASP A 158 -23.92 -4.87 5.92
CA ASP A 158 -25.07 -5.78 5.83
C ASP A 158 -26.03 -5.38 4.69
N GLN A 159 -26.33 -4.08 4.54
CA GLN A 159 -27.20 -3.59 3.47
C GLN A 159 -26.61 -3.85 2.08
N MET A 160 -25.29 -3.76 1.94
CA MET A 160 -24.62 -4.00 0.66
C MET A 160 -24.60 -5.47 0.27
N ASP A 161 -24.43 -6.38 1.23
CA ASP A 161 -24.50 -7.84 1.03
C ASP A 161 -25.85 -8.26 0.39
N LEU A 162 -26.94 -7.60 0.80
CA LEU A 162 -28.28 -7.83 0.25
C LEU A 162 -28.44 -7.36 -1.20
N LEU A 163 -27.69 -6.34 -1.61
CA LEU A 163 -27.80 -5.69 -2.94
C LEU A 163 -26.85 -6.30 -3.97
N ASP A 164 -25.67 -6.76 -3.54
CA ASP A 164 -24.61 -7.28 -4.39
C ASP A 164 -24.35 -8.77 -4.07
N GLN A 165 -25.32 -9.65 -4.38
CA GLN A 165 -25.30 -11.08 -3.98
C GLN A 165 -24.08 -11.88 -4.49
N ASP A 166 -23.39 -11.41 -5.53
CA ASP A 166 -22.17 -12.03 -6.07
C ASP A 166 -20.89 -11.62 -5.31
N LEU A 167 -20.97 -10.61 -4.44
CA LEU A 167 -19.85 -10.13 -3.64
C LEU A 167 -19.99 -10.58 -2.20
N ARG A 168 -19.02 -11.36 -1.72
CA ARG A 168 -18.94 -11.70 -0.29
C ARG A 168 -18.96 -10.43 0.56
N GLN A 169 -19.61 -10.44 1.71
CA GLN A 169 -19.55 -9.34 2.66
C GLN A 169 -18.10 -8.90 3.00
N LEU A 170 -17.86 -7.59 3.12
CA LEU A 170 -16.61 -7.08 3.71
C LEU A 170 -16.61 -7.36 5.21
N GLU A 171 -15.68 -8.19 5.66
CA GLU A 171 -15.54 -8.52 7.08
C GLU A 171 -14.68 -7.48 7.82
N TRP A 172 -15.00 -7.23 9.08
CA TRP A 172 -14.13 -6.46 9.97
C TRP A 172 -12.97 -7.34 10.46
N VAL A 173 -11.77 -6.76 10.51
CA VAL A 173 -10.56 -7.40 11.03
C VAL A 173 -10.31 -6.84 12.45
N PRO A 174 -10.35 -7.67 13.51
CA PRO A 174 -10.27 -7.23 14.90
C PRO A 174 -8.84 -6.97 15.38
N LEU A 175 -7.86 -6.96 14.47
CA LEU A 175 -6.45 -6.75 14.79
C LEU A 175 -5.86 -5.65 13.93
N GLU A 176 -5.03 -4.82 14.54
CA GLU A 176 -4.19 -3.82 13.87
C GLU A 176 -2.73 -4.28 13.91
N PHE A 177 -2.12 -4.34 12.73
CA PHE A 177 -0.70 -4.63 12.56
C PHE A 177 0.07 -3.34 12.79
N ARG A 178 0.87 -3.26 13.85
CA ARG A 178 1.64 -2.05 14.18
C ARG A 178 3.12 -2.31 14.18
N TYR A 179 3.85 -1.34 13.61
CA TYR A 179 5.29 -1.34 13.54
C TYR A 179 5.82 -0.12 14.26
N ARG A 180 6.78 -0.35 15.16
CA ARG A 180 7.63 0.70 15.70
C ARG A 180 8.96 0.64 14.98
N LEU A 181 9.46 1.77 14.49
CA LEU A 181 10.71 1.84 13.72
C LEU A 181 11.40 3.18 13.88
N ARG A 182 12.68 3.26 13.53
CA ARG A 182 13.45 4.51 13.44
C ARG A 182 14.00 4.69 12.02
N CYS A 183 14.45 5.90 11.72
CA CYS A 183 15.18 6.23 10.50
C CYS A 183 16.62 6.63 10.84
N ASP A 184 17.53 6.50 9.87
CA ASP A 184 18.89 7.05 9.93
C ASP A 184 18.86 8.55 9.64
N ASP A 185 18.14 9.30 10.47
CA ASP A 185 17.92 10.74 10.36
C ASP A 185 18.14 11.36 11.75
N SER A 186 18.94 12.43 11.83
CA SER A 186 19.36 13.03 13.10
C SER A 186 18.19 13.48 13.97
N ASP A 187 17.08 13.88 13.35
CA ASP A 187 15.91 14.41 14.04
C ASP A 187 14.86 13.32 14.32
N CYS A 188 15.19 12.04 14.10
CA CYS A 188 14.24 10.95 14.24
C CYS A 188 13.94 10.61 15.72
N THR A 189 12.74 10.94 16.16
CA THR A 189 12.22 10.55 17.48
C THR A 189 11.61 9.13 17.52
N GLY A 190 11.62 8.43 16.39
CA GLY A 190 10.95 7.14 16.21
C GLY A 190 9.53 7.29 15.65
N HIS A 191 9.00 6.20 15.13
CA HIS A 191 7.72 6.14 14.44
C HIS A 191 6.94 4.93 14.91
N ASP A 192 5.64 5.11 15.18
CA ASP A 192 4.71 4.04 15.54
C ASP A 192 3.52 4.12 14.59
N MET A 193 3.38 3.14 13.70
CA MET A 193 2.46 3.21 12.57
C MET A 193 1.68 1.91 12.40
N ALA A 194 0.38 2.08 12.13
CA ALA A 194 -0.48 1.00 11.67
C ALA A 194 -0.24 0.69 10.18
N LEU A 195 -0.31 -0.59 9.83
CA LEU A 195 -0.30 -1.08 8.45
C LEU A 195 -1.74 -1.18 7.93
N ARG A 196 -2.07 -0.37 6.92
CA ARG A 196 -3.36 -0.39 6.21
C ARG A 196 -3.25 -1.15 4.91
N ASP A 197 -2.93 -2.44 5.00
CA ASP A 197 -2.67 -3.31 3.85
C ASP A 197 -3.78 -4.36 3.67
N TRP A 198 -4.32 -4.47 2.45
CA TRP A 198 -5.34 -5.48 2.10
C TRP A 198 -4.87 -6.90 2.37
N GLU A 199 -3.62 -7.24 2.03
CA GLU A 199 -3.10 -8.59 2.17
C GLU A 199 -2.89 -8.96 3.65
N ALA A 200 -2.68 -7.98 4.53
CA ALA A 200 -2.62 -8.21 5.98
C ALA A 200 -3.99 -8.62 6.53
N GLY A 201 -5.06 -7.90 6.14
CA GLY A 201 -6.44 -8.27 6.49
C GLY A 201 -6.84 -9.65 5.93
N GLU A 202 -6.50 -9.93 4.68
CA GLU A 202 -6.77 -11.25 4.08
C GLU A 202 -5.95 -12.37 4.72
N SER A 203 -4.72 -12.09 5.18
CA SER A 203 -3.91 -13.05 5.94
C SER A 203 -4.59 -13.42 7.26
N TYR A 204 -5.14 -12.43 7.99
CA TYR A 204 -5.92 -12.70 9.21
C TYR A 204 -7.08 -13.64 8.92
N ARG A 205 -7.90 -13.32 7.91
CA ARG A 205 -9.08 -14.14 7.55
C ARG A 205 -8.68 -15.55 7.14
N LYS A 206 -7.62 -15.69 6.34
CA LYS A 206 -7.09 -17.00 5.93
C LYS A 206 -6.62 -17.81 7.14
N TYR A 207 -5.79 -17.22 8.00
CA TYR A 207 -5.18 -17.93 9.12
C TYR A 207 -6.19 -18.21 10.24
N LEU A 208 -7.18 -17.35 10.45
CA LEU A 208 -8.28 -17.63 11.37
C LEU A 208 -9.05 -18.90 10.96
N ARG A 209 -9.37 -19.06 9.66
CA ARG A 209 -10.04 -20.26 9.16
C ARG A 209 -9.18 -21.52 9.27
N GLN A 210 -7.86 -21.39 9.11
CA GLN A 210 -6.95 -22.52 9.05
C GLN A 210 -6.43 -22.97 10.43
N TYR A 211 -6.20 -22.02 11.34
CA TYR A 211 -5.51 -22.26 12.62
C TYR A 211 -6.37 -21.88 13.84
N GLY A 212 -7.56 -21.29 13.63
CA GLY A 212 -8.44 -20.85 14.70
C GLY A 212 -7.92 -19.64 15.48
N GLN A 213 -8.68 -19.24 16.51
CA GLN A 213 -8.35 -18.08 17.36
C GLN A 213 -7.03 -18.25 18.12
N GLN A 214 -6.65 -19.49 18.48
CA GLN A 214 -5.43 -19.75 19.23
C GLN A 214 -4.16 -19.65 18.38
N GLY A 215 -4.24 -19.93 17.06
CA GLY A 215 -3.07 -19.94 16.17
C GLY A 215 -2.95 -18.74 15.24
N VAL A 216 -4.01 -17.93 15.06
CA VAL A 216 -4.02 -16.85 14.06
C VAL A 216 -2.93 -15.80 14.31
N GLU A 217 -2.75 -15.35 15.55
CA GLU A 217 -1.78 -14.30 15.88
C GLU A 217 -0.33 -14.75 15.69
N GLU A 218 -0.02 -15.99 16.06
CA GLU A 218 1.30 -16.60 15.86
C GLU A 218 1.65 -16.66 14.36
N GLN A 219 0.72 -17.15 13.54
CA GLN A 219 0.94 -17.26 12.09
C GLN A 219 1.03 -15.89 11.41
N LEU A 220 0.28 -14.90 11.92
CA LEU A 220 0.41 -13.52 11.47
C LEU A 220 1.79 -12.94 11.81
N ARG A 221 2.27 -13.13 13.05
CA ARG A 221 3.60 -12.69 13.46
C ARG A 221 4.69 -13.37 12.64
N GLU A 222 4.57 -14.67 12.43
CA GLU A 222 5.52 -15.45 11.63
C GLU A 222 5.57 -14.93 10.19
N ARG A 223 4.41 -14.68 9.57
CA ARG A 223 4.34 -14.19 8.19
C ARG A 223 4.82 -12.75 8.05
N TRP A 224 4.31 -11.84 8.88
CA TRP A 224 4.44 -10.38 8.69
C TRP A 224 5.66 -9.79 9.37
N PHE A 225 6.27 -10.51 10.32
CA PHE A 225 7.50 -10.09 10.96
C PHE A 225 8.63 -11.06 10.66
N THR A 226 8.60 -12.30 11.20
CA THR A 226 9.73 -13.24 11.10
C THR A 226 10.20 -13.46 9.66
N ARG A 227 9.28 -13.77 8.74
CA ARG A 227 9.62 -14.07 7.35
C ARG A 227 9.92 -12.82 6.52
N MET A 228 9.16 -11.73 6.70
CA MET A 228 9.35 -10.51 5.90
C MET A 228 10.61 -9.74 6.30
N PHE A 229 10.99 -9.78 7.58
CA PHE A 229 12.19 -9.15 8.13
C PHE A 229 13.31 -10.18 8.39
N ALA A 230 13.29 -11.31 7.68
CA ALA A 230 14.38 -12.27 7.70
C ALA A 230 15.71 -11.59 7.34
N PRO A 231 16.86 -12.06 7.86
CA PRO A 231 18.15 -11.40 7.66
C PRO A 231 18.56 -11.21 6.19
N ASP A 232 18.05 -12.03 5.28
CA ASP A 232 18.33 -11.96 3.85
C ASP A 232 17.39 -11.02 3.08
N HIS A 233 16.51 -10.29 3.77
CA HIS A 233 15.64 -9.27 3.20
C HIS A 233 16.09 -7.86 3.58
N VAL A 234 15.99 -6.95 2.61
CA VAL A 234 16.13 -5.50 2.85
C VAL A 234 14.75 -4.87 2.77
N VAL A 235 14.13 -4.66 3.93
CA VAL A 235 12.75 -4.17 4.00
C VAL A 235 12.69 -2.66 3.78
N HIS A 236 11.76 -2.27 2.93
CA HIS A 236 11.34 -0.90 2.67
C HIS A 236 9.84 -0.78 2.97
N CYS A 237 9.43 0.41 3.36
CA CYS A 237 8.08 0.71 3.80
C CYS A 237 7.42 1.68 2.82
N PHE A 238 6.33 1.26 2.19
CA PHE A 238 5.43 2.19 1.52
C PHE A 238 4.60 2.91 2.58
N VAL A 239 4.53 4.23 2.47
CA VAL A 239 3.74 5.07 3.39
C VAL A 239 2.77 5.95 2.62
N GLY A 240 1.73 6.38 3.32
CA GLY A 240 0.96 7.52 2.87
C GLY A 240 0.18 8.20 3.97
N ASN A 241 -0.34 9.39 3.66
CA ASN A 241 -1.05 10.21 4.64
C ASN A 241 -2.58 10.16 4.51
N LEU A 242 -3.22 10.70 5.54
CA LEU A 242 -4.66 10.93 5.59
C LEU A 242 -5.00 12.31 5.01
N ALA A 243 -5.99 12.38 4.12
CA ALA A 243 -6.39 13.64 3.49
C ALA A 243 -6.82 14.72 4.52
N LYS A 244 -7.48 14.32 5.61
CA LYS A 244 -7.88 15.23 6.71
C LYS A 244 -6.74 15.54 7.70
N ARG A 245 -5.66 14.75 7.69
CA ARG A 245 -4.50 14.90 8.59
C ARG A 245 -3.21 14.66 7.78
N PRO A 246 -2.82 15.60 6.90
CA PRO A 246 -1.77 15.38 5.91
C PRO A 246 -0.37 15.14 6.52
N ARG A 247 -0.14 15.58 7.77
CA ARG A 247 1.08 15.30 8.53
C ARG A 247 1.11 13.90 9.18
N THR A 248 -0.02 13.20 9.21
CA THR A 248 -0.14 11.87 9.80
C THR A 248 0.02 10.81 8.71
N PHE A 249 1.16 10.12 8.75
CA PHE A 249 1.48 9.01 7.86
C PHE A 249 1.16 7.66 8.51
N MET A 250 0.91 6.66 7.66
CA MET A 250 0.70 5.27 8.02
C MET A 250 1.41 4.36 7.03
N LEU A 251 1.70 3.13 7.44
CA LEU A 251 2.23 2.12 6.55
C LEU A 251 1.13 1.64 5.61
N LEU A 252 1.45 1.53 4.34
CA LEU A 252 0.55 1.07 3.29
C LEU A 252 0.95 -0.27 2.70
N GLY A 253 2.20 -0.69 2.92
CA GLY A 253 2.73 -1.96 2.46
C GLY A 253 4.22 -2.10 2.76
N LEU A 254 4.71 -3.34 2.68
CA LEU A 254 6.11 -3.68 2.83
C LEU A 254 6.69 -4.18 1.50
N PHE A 255 7.91 -3.76 1.20
CA PHE A 255 8.70 -4.18 0.03
C PHE A 255 10.05 -4.71 0.50
N TYR A 256 10.28 -6.01 0.37
CA TYR A 256 11.41 -6.71 0.98
C TYR A 256 12.22 -7.51 -0.07
N PRO A 257 12.90 -6.84 -1.03
CA PRO A 257 13.84 -7.51 -1.93
C PRO A 257 14.93 -8.25 -1.16
N ARG A 258 15.55 -9.24 -1.79
CA ARG A 258 16.69 -9.97 -1.21
C ARG A 258 17.92 -9.07 -1.10
N HIS A 259 18.75 -9.29 -0.08
CA HIS A 259 19.98 -8.53 0.17
C HIS A 259 20.89 -8.42 -1.05
N GLY A 260 21.20 -9.55 -1.69
CA GLY A 260 22.07 -9.57 -2.88
C GLY A 260 21.49 -8.80 -4.08
N VAL A 261 20.18 -8.52 -4.14
CA VAL A 261 19.65 -7.62 -5.17
C VAL A 261 20.06 -6.18 -4.86
N VAL A 262 19.95 -5.76 -3.60
CA VAL A 262 20.22 -4.38 -3.20
C VAL A 262 21.71 -4.04 -3.28
N GLU A 263 22.60 -4.94 -2.83
CA GLU A 263 24.04 -4.74 -2.86
C GLU A 263 24.62 -4.63 -4.27
N ASN A 264 24.19 -5.52 -5.19
CA ASN A 264 24.68 -5.50 -6.58
C ASN A 264 24.46 -4.12 -7.25
N TYR A 265 23.33 -3.46 -6.96
CA TYR A 265 23.07 -2.10 -7.47
C TYR A 265 23.88 -1.00 -6.77
N GLN A 266 24.38 -1.23 -5.55
CA GLN A 266 25.29 -0.32 -4.89
C GLN A 266 26.69 -0.43 -5.50
N GLU A 267 27.17 -1.65 -5.79
CA GLU A 267 28.48 -1.88 -6.43
C GLU A 267 28.55 -1.36 -7.88
N GLU A 268 27.47 -1.51 -8.66
CA GLU A 268 27.36 -0.93 -10.01
C GLU A 268 27.48 0.61 -10.04
N LEU A 269 27.17 1.31 -8.94
CA LEU A 269 27.32 2.77 -8.85
C LEU A 269 28.77 3.21 -8.56
N PHE A 270 29.58 2.35 -7.94
CA PHE A 270 30.97 2.65 -7.59
C PHE A 270 31.99 2.16 -8.64
N SER A 271 31.50 1.49 -9.70
CA SER A 271 32.32 0.98 -10.81
C SER A 271 32.26 1.84 -12.07
N LEU A 272 31.60 3.01 -12.01
CA LEU A 272 31.57 4.08 -13.02
C LEU A 272 32.39 5.29 -12.54
#